data_AF-A0AAV0W306-F1
#
_entry.id   AF-A0AAV0W306-F1
#
_cell.length_a   1.000
_cell.length_b   1.000
_cell.length_c   1.000
_cell.angle_alpha   90.00
_cell.angle_beta   90.00
_cell.angle_gamma   90.00
#
_symmetry.space_group_name_H-M   'P 1'
#
loop_
_entity.id
_entity.type
_entity.pdbx_description
1 polymer ?
#
loop_
_entity_poly.entity_id
_entity_poly.type
_entity_poly.pdbx_seq_one_letter_code
_entity_poly.pdbx_strand_id
1 'polypeptide(L)'
;MTDPLTCLRMYNINKKEIISKGNYILFGDLYWSKTVNTNYLKFGSGKDVAPKEYYTLECLLFLLNNVTLAHPAYVQHAAAENIPYIKRPDRKKLLDYLNGELSTSPSIDISAPVEAPTNILLVPIPI
;
A
#
# COMPACT_ATOMS: atom_id res chain seq x y z
N MET A 1 -10.23 -13.60 3.16
CA MET A 1 -8.78 -13.56 2.84
C MET A 1 -8.27 -12.20 3.24
N THR A 2 -7.18 -12.13 4.00
CA THR A 2 -6.58 -10.86 4.43
C THR A 2 -5.57 -10.43 3.37
N ASP A 3 -5.91 -9.41 2.59
CA ASP A 3 -4.99 -8.78 1.64
C ASP A 3 -4.20 -7.63 2.31
N PRO A 4 -2.98 -7.31 1.84
CA PRO A 4 -2.13 -6.23 2.34
C PRO A 4 -2.80 -4.85 2.34
N LEU A 5 -3.66 -4.53 1.36
CA LEU A 5 -4.36 -3.24 1.33
C LEU A 5 -5.39 -3.14 2.45
N THR A 6 -6.26 -4.15 2.58
CA THR A 6 -7.25 -4.21 3.66
C THR A 6 -6.56 -4.25 5.02
N CYS A 7 -5.43 -4.96 5.14
CA CYS A 7 -4.65 -4.97 6.36
C CYS A 7 -4.11 -3.58 6.71
N LEU A 8 -3.50 -2.89 5.75
CA LEU A 8 -3.01 -1.51 5.93
C LEU A 8 -4.14 -0.56 6.37
N ARG A 9 -5.30 -0.63 5.71
CA ARG A 9 -6.49 0.14 6.07
C ARG A 9 -6.93 -0.16 7.50
N MET A 10 -7.08 -1.43 7.85
CA MET A 10 -7.49 -1.85 9.20
C MET A 10 -6.53 -1.32 10.26
N TYR A 11 -5.22 -1.44 10.05
CA TYR A 11 -4.23 -0.95 11.01
C TYR A 11 -4.25 0.58 11.12
N ASN A 12 -4.38 1.30 10.00
CA ASN A 12 -4.47 2.76 10.01
C ASN A 12 -5.75 3.28 10.70
N ILE A 13 -6.91 2.66 10.47
CA ILE A 13 -8.18 3.01 11.11
C ILE A 13 -8.11 2.74 12.61
N ASN A 14 -7.61 1.56 13.00
CA ASN A 14 -7.50 1.17 14.40
C ASN A 14 -6.30 1.80 15.12
N LYS A 15 -5.53 2.66 14.44
CA LYS A 15 -4.29 3.27 14.97
C LYS A 15 -3.34 2.25 15.62
N LYS A 16 -3.25 1.07 14.99
CA LYS A 16 -2.31 0.02 15.37
C LYS A 16 -0.93 0.32 14.82
N GLU A 17 0.08 -0.20 15.49
CA GLU A 17 1.47 -0.07 15.06
C GLU A 17 1.72 -0.85 13.76
N ILE A 18 2.40 -0.20 12.81
CA ILE A 18 2.89 -0.80 11.57
C ILE A 18 4.40 -0.64 11.57
N ILE A 19 5.13 -1.76 11.54
CA ILE A 19 6.59 -1.76 11.69
C ILE A 19 7.21 -2.06 10.32
N SER A 20 8.10 -1.22 9.83
CA SER A 20 8.92 -1.51 8.65
C SER A 20 10.29 -2.05 9.10
N LYS A 21 10.62 -3.30 8.75
CA LYS A 21 11.91 -3.93 9.09
C LYS A 21 12.57 -4.49 7.84
N GLY A 22 13.72 -3.92 7.46
CA GLY A 22 14.44 -4.32 6.25
C GLY A 22 13.56 -4.20 5.01
N ASN A 23 13.38 -5.32 4.29
CA ASN A 23 12.52 -5.41 3.11
C ASN A 23 11.04 -5.77 3.42
N TYR A 24 10.63 -5.81 4.69
CA TYR A 24 9.31 -6.27 5.11
C TYR A 24 8.54 -5.22 5.89
N ILE A 25 7.21 -5.30 5.80
CA ILE A 25 6.26 -4.50 6.59
C ILE A 25 5.44 -5.47 7.44
N LEU A 26 5.43 -5.22 8.74
CA LEU A 26 4.77 -6.05 9.75
C LEU A 26 3.48 -5.39 10.22
N PHE A 27 2.49 -6.24 10.42
CA PHE A 27 1.17 -5.95 10.95
C PHE A 27 0.89 -6.98 12.05
N GLY A 28 1.41 -6.72 13.25
CA GLY A 28 1.39 -7.69 14.35
C GLY A 28 2.20 -8.93 13.98
N ASP A 29 1.55 -10.09 13.95
CA ASP A 29 2.20 -11.37 13.61
C ASP A 29 2.30 -11.64 12.10
N LEU A 30 1.69 -10.78 11.28
CA LEU A 30 1.70 -10.94 9.82
C LEU A 30 2.69 -9.97 9.20
N TYR A 31 3.32 -10.38 8.10
CA TYR A 31 4.20 -9.51 7.33
C TYR A 31 4.12 -9.77 5.84
N TRP A 32 4.46 -8.73 5.08
CA TRP A 32 4.60 -8.78 3.62
C TRP A 32 5.91 -8.13 3.18
N SER A 33 6.37 -8.46 1.97
CA SER A 33 7.43 -7.70 1.32
C SER A 33 6.97 -6.27 1.04
N LYS A 34 7.85 -5.29 1.21
CA LYS A 34 7.62 -3.89 0.82
C LYS A 34 7.20 -3.73 -0.64
N THR A 35 7.78 -4.57 -1.50
CA THR A 35 7.57 -4.58 -2.95
C THR A 35 6.30 -5.33 -3.36
N VAL A 36 5.54 -5.90 -2.43
CA VAL A 36 4.31 -6.63 -2.75
C VAL A 36 3.32 -5.70 -3.44
N ASN A 37 2.73 -6.17 -4.54
CA ASN A 37 1.64 -5.46 -5.20
C ASN A 37 0.36 -5.62 -4.39
N THR A 38 -0.35 -4.52 -4.22
CA THR A 38 -1.70 -4.54 -3.66
C THR A 38 -2.75 -4.79 -4.75
N ASN A 39 -4.02 -4.81 -4.37
CA ASN A 39 -5.16 -4.79 -5.29
C ASN A 39 -5.59 -3.37 -5.70
N TYR A 40 -4.87 -2.31 -5.34
CA TYR A 40 -5.21 -0.95 -5.76
C TYR A 40 -4.55 -0.59 -7.09
N LEU A 41 -5.36 -0.44 -8.13
CA LEU A 41 -4.95 -0.14 -9.50
C LEU A 41 -4.36 1.29 -9.61
N LYS A 42 -3.23 1.42 -10.31
CA LYS A 42 -2.65 2.74 -10.60
C LYS A 42 -3.51 3.50 -11.61
N PHE A 43 -3.66 4.82 -11.42
CA PHE A 43 -4.38 5.67 -12.37
C PHE A 43 -3.78 5.57 -13.78
N GLY A 44 -4.65 5.30 -14.75
CA GLY A 44 -4.29 5.17 -16.16
C GLY A 44 -3.73 3.81 -16.57
N SER A 45 -3.59 2.86 -15.64
CA SER A 45 -3.20 1.49 -15.96
C SER A 45 -4.40 0.66 -16.41
N GLY A 46 -4.16 -0.38 -17.21
CA GLY A 46 -5.23 -1.19 -17.81
C GLY A 46 -6.07 -0.46 -18.86
N LYS A 47 -5.58 0.67 -19.40
CA LYS A 47 -6.10 1.27 -20.64
C LYS A 47 -5.42 0.61 -21.85
N ASP A 48 -6.20 0.25 -22.85
CA ASP A 48 -5.77 -0.45 -24.07
C ASP A 48 -5.12 -1.83 -23.80
N VAL A 49 -4.03 -2.15 -24.49
CA VAL A 49 -3.32 -3.44 -24.46
C VAL A 49 -2.34 -3.53 -23.28
N ALA A 50 -2.17 -2.44 -22.52
CA ALA A 50 -1.21 -2.39 -21.42
C ALA A 50 -1.69 -3.20 -20.20
N PRO A 51 -0.79 -3.94 -19.52
CA PRO A 51 -1.16 -4.69 -18.33
C PRO A 51 -1.66 -3.76 -17.21
N LYS A 52 -2.53 -4.31 -16.37
CA LYS A 52 -2.94 -3.64 -15.13
C LYS A 52 -1.74 -3.55 -14.20
N GLU A 53 -1.47 -2.35 -13.68
CA GLU A 53 -0.45 -2.13 -12.67
C GLU A 53 -1.09 -1.73 -11.35
N TYR A 54 -0.48 -2.17 -10.26
CA TYR A 54 -0.97 -1.92 -8.91
C TYR A 54 0.08 -1.20 -8.08
N TYR A 55 -0.36 -0.42 -7.10
CA TYR A 55 0.57 0.19 -6.14
C TYR A 55 1.13 -0.87 -5.19
N THR A 56 2.40 -0.71 -4.84
CA THR A 56 3.06 -1.54 -3.85
C THR A 56 2.68 -1.14 -2.44
N LEU A 57 2.80 -2.06 -1.48
CA LEU A 57 2.47 -1.79 -0.08
C LEU A 57 3.33 -0.68 0.53
N GLU A 58 4.63 -0.65 0.21
CA GLU A 58 5.54 0.41 0.65
C GLU A 58 5.11 1.79 0.16
N CYS A 59 4.65 1.88 -1.09
CA CYS A 59 4.17 3.14 -1.67
C CYS A 59 2.96 3.69 -0.90
N LEU A 60 2.02 2.81 -0.52
CA LEU A 60 0.84 3.19 0.26
C LEU A 60 1.21 3.62 1.69
N LEU A 61 2.10 2.87 2.35
CA LEU A 61 2.57 3.20 3.68
C LEU A 61 3.34 4.52 3.70
N PHE A 62 4.19 4.75 2.70
CA PHE A 62 4.94 5.99 2.55
C PHE A 62 4.02 7.20 2.34
N LEU A 63 2.92 7.04 1.60
CA LEU A 63 1.89 8.07 1.50
C LEU A 63 1.25 8.38 2.86
N LEU A 64 0.88 7.36 3.64
CA LEU A 64 0.27 7.55 4.96
C LEU A 64 1.19 8.26 5.95
N ASN A 65 2.48 7.94 5.94
CA ASN A 65 3.47 8.60 6.80
C ASN A 65 3.75 10.06 6.39
N ASN A 66 3.49 10.41 5.13
CA ASN A 66 3.80 11.72 4.55
C ASN A 66 2.55 12.48 4.06
N VAL A 67 1.38 12.24 4.69
CA VAL A 67 0.12 12.88 4.30
C VAL A 67 0.14 14.40 4.43
N THR A 68 0.93 14.92 5.38
CA THR A 68 1.09 16.36 5.66
C THR A 68 1.88 17.08 4.58
N LEU A 69 2.71 16.37 3.81
CA LEU A 69 3.49 16.96 2.74
C LEU A 69 2.60 17.31 1.55
N ALA A 70 2.80 18.51 0.99
CA ALA A 70 2.24 18.87 -0.29
C ALA A 70 2.69 17.87 -1.37
N HIS A 71 1.83 17.59 -2.35
CA HIS A 71 2.09 16.53 -3.34
C HIS A 71 3.46 16.62 -4.04
N PRO A 72 3.94 17.81 -4.49
CA PRO A 72 5.28 17.92 -5.08
C PRO A 72 6.40 17.51 -4.12
N ALA A 73 6.34 17.94 -2.85
CA ALA A 73 7.33 17.61 -1.83
C ALA A 73 7.29 16.11 -1.50
N TYR A 74 6.10 15.51 -1.42
CA TYR A 74 5.92 14.07 -1.28
C TYR A 74 6.58 13.28 -2.43
N VAL A 75 6.40 13.71 -3.67
CA VAL A 75 7.01 13.05 -4.85
C VAL A 75 8.53 13.15 -4.80
N GLN A 76 9.07 14.32 -4.44
CA GLN A 76 10.51 14.50 -4.28
C GLN A 76 11.07 13.60 -3.16
N HIS A 77 10.37 13.52 -2.02
CA HIS A 77 10.79 12.69 -0.91
C HIS A 77 10.73 11.20 -1.25
N ALA A 78 9.67 10.74 -1.93
CA ALA A 78 9.57 9.37 -2.43
C ALA A 78 10.71 9.03 -3.40
N ALA A 79 11.05 9.95 -4.31
CA ALA A 79 12.14 9.76 -5.26
C ALA A 79 13.51 9.68 -4.56
N ALA A 80 13.75 10.49 -3.52
CA ALA A 80 14.98 10.44 -2.73
C ALA A 80 15.15 9.08 -2.02
N GLU A 81 14.05 8.48 -1.56
CA GLU A 81 14.01 7.16 -0.91
C GLU A 81 13.95 6.00 -1.91
N ASN A 82 13.96 6.27 -3.23
CA ASN A 82 13.75 5.27 -4.30
C ASN A 82 12.42 4.50 -4.20
N ILE A 83 11.40 5.11 -3.59
CA ILE A 83 10.07 4.52 -3.43
C ILE A 83 9.16 5.01 -4.57
N PRO A 84 8.39 4.12 -5.23
CA PRO A 84 7.35 4.55 -6.16
C PRO A 84 6.35 5.49 -5.48
N TYR A 85 5.85 6.50 -6.19
CA TYR A 85 4.90 7.46 -5.62
C TYR A 85 3.47 7.27 -6.15
N ILE A 86 2.49 7.64 -5.32
CA ILE A 86 1.08 7.64 -5.71
C ILE A 86 0.81 8.78 -6.68
N LYS A 87 0.13 8.51 -7.79
CA LYS A 87 -0.27 9.53 -8.75
C LYS A 87 -1.28 10.50 -8.13
N ARG A 88 -1.14 11.79 -8.46
CA ARG A 88 -2.01 12.87 -7.92
C ARG A 88 -3.52 12.56 -7.96
N PRO A 89 -4.09 12.01 -9.05
CA PRO A 89 -5.53 11.72 -9.12
C PRO A 89 -6.00 10.65 -8.12
N ASP A 90 -5.15 9.68 -7.80
CA ASP A 90 -5.49 8.59 -6.87
C ASP A 90 -5.34 9.02 -5.41
N ARG A 91 -4.44 9.97 -5.12
CA ARG A 91 -4.05 10.34 -3.75
C ARG A 91 -5.23 10.58 -2.83
N LYS A 92 -6.21 11.39 -3.25
CA LYS A 92 -7.38 11.71 -2.42
C LYS A 92 -8.21 10.46 -2.13
N LYS A 93 -8.68 9.77 -3.16
CA LYS A 93 -9.54 8.58 -3.02
C LYS A 93 -8.87 7.47 -2.22
N LEU A 94 -7.57 7.30 -2.39
CA LEU A 94 -6.79 6.32 -1.66
C LEU A 94 -6.70 6.67 -0.16
N LEU A 95 -6.47 7.94 0.17
CA LEU A 95 -6.47 8.40 1.57
C LEU A 95 -7.85 8.26 2.20
N ASP A 96 -8.91 8.70 1.52
CA ASP A 96 -10.29 8.57 2.00
C ASP A 96 -10.62 7.09 2.30
N TYR A 97 -10.18 6.16 1.43
CA TYR A 97 -10.32 4.72 1.67
C TYR A 97 -9.50 4.22 2.87
N LEU A 98 -8.20 4.56 2.94
CA LEU A 98 -7.31 4.11 4.01
C LEU A 98 -7.69 4.68 5.38
N ASN A 99 -8.29 5.87 5.43
CA ASN A 99 -8.81 6.51 6.64
C ASN A 99 -10.19 5.97 7.06
N GLY A 100 -10.83 5.17 6.21
CA GLY A 100 -12.16 4.62 6.48
C GLY A 100 -13.32 5.53 6.10
N GLU A 101 -13.07 6.69 5.47
CA GLU A 101 -14.11 7.57 4.93
C GLU A 101 -14.84 6.92 3.75
N LEU A 102 -14.12 6.09 2.97
CA LEU A 102 -14.70 5.23 1.95
C LEU A 102 -14.60 3.76 2.33
N SER A 103 -15.69 3.02 2.12
CA SER A 103 -15.73 1.56 2.31
C SER A 103 -15.07 0.80 1.15
N THR A 104 -15.14 1.35 -0.06
CA THR A 104 -14.61 0.77 -1.29
C THR A 104 -14.09 1.87 -2.22
N SER A 105 -13.30 1.49 -3.23
CA SER A 105 -12.86 2.38 -4.30
C SER A 105 -12.99 1.64 -5.64
N PRO A 106 -13.40 2.31 -6.73
CA PRO A 106 -13.47 1.69 -8.06
C PRO A 106 -12.10 1.23 -8.59
N SER A 107 -11.01 1.73 -8.01
CA SER A 107 -9.65 1.30 -8.34
C SER A 107 -9.25 0.00 -7.64
N ILE A 108 -10.06 -0.54 -6.72
CA ILE A 108 -9.77 -1.80 -6.05
C ILE A 108 -10.23 -2.95 -6.96
N ASP A 109 -9.27 -3.71 -7.46
CA ASP A 109 -9.53 -4.89 -8.28
C ASP A 109 -9.50 -6.15 -7.41
N ILE A 110 -10.69 -6.68 -7.10
CA ILE A 110 -10.84 -7.90 -6.28
C ILE A 110 -10.26 -9.13 -7.00
N SER A 111 -10.12 -9.09 -8.33
CA SER A 111 -9.53 -10.17 -9.12
C SER A 111 -8.01 -10.12 -9.20
N ALA A 112 -7.38 -9.07 -8.64
CA ALA A 112 -5.93 -8.95 -8.64
C ALA A 112 -5.29 -10.15 -7.91
N PRO A 113 -4.18 -10.70 -8.44
CA PRO A 113 -3.42 -11.71 -7.73
C PRO A 113 -2.71 -11.03 -6.55
N VAL A 114 -3.27 -11.18 -5.35
CA VAL A 114 -2.70 -10.59 -4.14
C VAL A 114 -1.96 -11.65 -3.34
N GLU A 115 -0.72 -11.35 -2.94
CA GLU A 115 0.08 -12.27 -2.13
C GLU A 115 -0.50 -12.41 -0.72
N ALA A 116 -0.55 -13.67 -0.25
CA ALA A 116 -0.98 -13.99 1.10
C ALA A 116 0.04 -13.48 2.14
N PRO A 117 -0.41 -13.07 3.34
CA PRO A 117 0.50 -12.72 4.42
C PRO A 117 1.35 -13.92 4.84
N THR A 118 2.60 -13.65 5.20
CA THR A 118 3.42 -14.61 5.93
C THR A 118 3.31 -14.34 7.43
N ASN A 119 3.25 -15.39 8.24
CA ASN A 119 3.19 -15.27 9.70
C ASN A 119 4.61 -15.40 10.29
N ILE A 120 5.02 -14.44 11.12
CA ILE A 120 6.35 -14.42 11.75
C ILE A 120 6.63 -15.66 12.63
N LEU A 121 5.58 -16.27 13.19
CA LEU A 121 5.66 -17.47 14.01
C LEU A 121 5.89 -18.72 13.16
N LEU A 122 5.51 -18.69 11.87
CA LEU A 122 5.72 -19.79 10.93
C LEU A 122 7.03 -19.63 10.17
N VAL A 123 7.36 -18.40 9.76
CA VAL A 123 8.58 -18.08 9.02
C VAL A 123 9.17 -16.81 9.64
N PRO A 124 10.33 -16.90 10.33
CA PRO A 124 11.00 -15.73 10.86
C PRO A 124 11.41 -14.76 9.74
N ILE A 125 11.39 -13.47 10.04
CA ILE A 125 11.86 -12.45 9.09
C ILE A 125 13.35 -12.67 8.84
N PRO A 126 13.79 -12.86 7.58
CA PRO A 126 15.20 -12.99 7.28
C PRO A 126 15.92 -11.70 7.66
N ILE A 127 17.04 -11.86 8.38
CA ILE A 127 17.86 -10.79 8.96
C ILE A 127 18.69 -10.13 7.86
#